data_AF-A0A452IHB6-F1
#
_entry.id   AF-A0A452IHB6-F1
#
_cell.length_a   1.000
_cell.length_b   1.000
_cell.length_c   1.000
_cell.angle_alpha   90.00
_cell.angle_beta   90.00
_cell.angle_gamma   90.00
#
_symmetry.space_group_name_H-M   'P 1'
#
loop_
_entity.id
_entity.type
_entity.pdbx_description
1 polymer ?
#
loop_
_entity_poly.entity_id
_entity_poly.type
_entity_poly.pdbx_seq_one_letter_code
_entity_poly.pdbx_strand_id
1 'polypeptide(L)'
;MGKLQRVSAQLAELSPEQGAPFQQQCQAAEEQYGSIREHVRQAATVLEDAIPRYSQVHRRMDFLLESLERLQGRVQNPPVVRGDAAQLREQICENSLALGELEKLGVALETVRSQGAELLASKQMPLIAVSCLAVIQERTEQLCSQWRCLCGQAEERERWLRGLLALAERFWQGLAELAVSLTDTQQMVLNLEEAGSDPEAALREEIDVLQNDLDTLGILGVELMSSCGDPDKPDVTKSLDDHQLEAALLGLGQFQNQLEELLQWISHTAEQLQGQTPLSLDLQSCEIELAKHKVRSSRERLRLREFTANCSGF
;
A
#
# COMPACT_ATOMS: atom_id res chain seq x y z
N MET A 1 -24.65 68.84 -13.65
CA MET A 1 -26.08 68.95 -13.27
C MET A 1 -26.47 70.31 -12.69
N GLY A 2 -25.79 70.86 -11.68
CA GLY A 2 -26.21 72.15 -11.06
C GLY A 2 -26.32 73.38 -11.98
N LYS A 3 -25.67 73.40 -13.15
CA LYS A 3 -25.88 74.43 -14.17
C LYS A 3 -27.18 74.23 -14.98
N LEU A 4 -27.56 72.97 -15.24
CA LEU A 4 -28.75 72.60 -16.00
C LEU A 4 -30.03 72.93 -15.21
N GLN A 5 -30.06 72.63 -13.92
CA GLN A 5 -31.14 73.00 -13.00
C GLN A 5 -31.37 74.52 -12.91
N ARG A 6 -30.28 75.31 -12.87
CA ARG A 6 -30.38 76.78 -12.85
C ARG A 6 -31.00 77.29 -14.15
N VAL A 7 -30.55 76.75 -15.28
CA VAL A 7 -31.08 77.12 -16.61
C VAL A 7 -32.54 76.68 -16.76
N SER A 8 -32.92 75.49 -16.28
CA SER A 8 -34.32 75.03 -16.33
C SER A 8 -35.24 75.87 -15.43
N ALA A 9 -34.78 76.27 -14.25
CA ALA A 9 -35.54 77.14 -13.34
C ALA A 9 -35.75 78.53 -13.95
N GLN A 10 -34.71 79.12 -14.54
CA GLN A 10 -34.80 80.41 -15.23
C GLN A 10 -35.72 80.36 -16.46
N LEU A 11 -35.71 79.26 -17.22
CA LEU A 11 -36.62 79.04 -18.35
C LEU A 11 -38.09 78.92 -17.90
N ALA A 12 -38.34 78.26 -16.78
CA ALA A 12 -39.68 78.15 -16.19
C ALA A 12 -40.21 79.51 -15.69
N GLU A 13 -39.33 80.38 -15.16
CA GLU A 13 -39.68 81.76 -14.78
C GLU A 13 -39.97 82.67 -15.98
N LEU A 14 -39.21 82.52 -17.07
CA LEU A 14 -39.33 83.37 -18.27
C LEU A 14 -40.45 82.91 -19.23
N SER A 15 -40.78 81.62 -19.28
CA SER A 15 -41.78 81.06 -20.19
C SER A 15 -42.38 79.77 -19.61
N PRO A 16 -43.44 79.86 -18.80
CA PRO A 16 -43.96 78.72 -18.05
C PRO A 16 -44.46 77.56 -18.94
N GLU A 17 -45.05 77.85 -20.11
CA GLU A 17 -45.54 76.81 -21.03
C GLU A 17 -44.42 75.96 -21.67
N GLN A 18 -43.26 76.57 -21.95
CA GLN A 18 -42.12 75.85 -22.56
C GLN A 18 -41.08 75.39 -21.53
N GLY A 19 -41.01 76.05 -20.37
CA GLY A 19 -40.07 75.72 -19.29
C GLY A 19 -40.51 74.54 -18.43
N ALA A 20 -41.82 74.36 -18.18
CA ALA A 20 -42.34 73.23 -17.40
C ALA A 20 -41.94 71.84 -17.94
N PRO A 21 -42.10 71.52 -19.25
CA PRO A 21 -41.68 70.22 -19.78
C PRO A 21 -40.16 70.01 -19.73
N PHE A 22 -39.38 71.07 -19.96
CA PHE A 22 -37.91 71.01 -19.86
C PHE A 22 -37.45 70.77 -18.41
N GLN A 23 -38.11 71.41 -17.43
CA GLN A 23 -37.83 71.20 -16.01
C GLN A 23 -38.18 69.78 -15.56
N GLN A 24 -39.32 69.23 -16.01
CA GLN A 24 -39.67 67.83 -15.76
C GLN A 24 -38.65 66.86 -16.37
N GLN A 25 -38.20 67.10 -17.60
CA GLN A 25 -37.16 66.27 -18.23
C GLN A 25 -35.83 66.34 -17.48
N CYS A 26 -35.43 67.53 -17.00
CA CYS A 26 -34.22 67.69 -16.19
C CYS A 26 -34.32 66.93 -14.87
N GLN A 27 -35.47 67.01 -14.18
CA GLN A 27 -35.72 66.26 -12.94
C GLN A 27 -35.69 64.75 -13.18
N ALA A 28 -36.37 64.27 -14.23
CA ALA A 28 -36.36 62.86 -14.59
C ALA A 28 -34.95 62.34 -14.90
N ALA A 29 -34.14 63.11 -15.64
CA ALA A 29 -32.75 62.76 -15.94
C ALA A 29 -31.87 62.74 -14.67
N GLU A 30 -32.12 63.63 -13.71
CA GLU A 30 -31.42 63.65 -12.42
C GLU A 30 -31.79 62.45 -11.53
N GLU A 31 -33.06 62.09 -11.48
CA GLU A 31 -33.53 60.88 -10.79
C GLU A 31 -32.92 59.62 -11.41
N GLN A 32 -32.90 59.52 -12.74
CA GLN A 32 -32.25 58.44 -13.47
C GLN A 32 -30.74 58.37 -13.18
N TYR A 33 -30.04 59.50 -13.24
CA TYR A 33 -28.61 59.56 -12.93
C TYR A 33 -28.34 59.19 -11.47
N GLY A 34 -29.17 59.66 -10.53
CA GLY A 34 -29.09 59.31 -9.12
C GLY A 34 -29.26 57.80 -8.90
N SER A 35 -30.25 57.20 -9.55
CA SER A 35 -30.49 55.75 -9.53
C SER A 35 -29.29 54.97 -10.10
N ILE A 36 -28.74 55.38 -11.25
CA ILE A 36 -27.56 54.74 -11.84
C ILE A 36 -26.37 54.83 -10.89
N ARG A 37 -26.11 56.01 -10.32
CA ARG A 37 -24.99 56.23 -9.39
C ARG A 37 -25.12 55.36 -8.14
N GLU A 38 -26.33 55.21 -7.60
CA GLU A 38 -26.58 54.36 -6.45
C GLU A 38 -26.38 52.88 -6.78
N HIS A 39 -26.86 52.41 -7.94
CA HIS A 39 -26.58 51.05 -8.41
C HIS A 39 -25.08 50.78 -8.60
N VAL A 40 -24.33 51.73 -9.20
CA VAL A 40 -22.88 51.62 -9.36
C VAL A 40 -22.17 51.58 -8.00
N ARG A 41 -22.61 52.40 -7.03
CA ARG A 41 -22.06 52.41 -5.67
C ARG A 41 -22.31 51.07 -4.96
N GLN A 42 -23.52 50.53 -5.06
CA GLN A 42 -23.88 49.24 -4.47
C GLN A 42 -23.08 48.09 -5.12
N ALA A 43 -22.94 48.10 -6.45
CA ALA A 43 -22.12 47.12 -7.15
C ALA A 43 -20.64 47.19 -6.73
N ALA A 44 -20.09 48.40 -6.58
CA ALA A 44 -18.72 48.59 -6.12
C ALA A 44 -18.48 48.00 -4.72
N THR A 45 -19.39 48.25 -3.77
CA THR A 45 -19.26 47.69 -2.41
C THR A 45 -19.31 46.17 -2.39
N VAL A 46 -20.17 45.55 -3.22
CA VAL A 46 -20.23 44.09 -3.33
C VAL A 46 -18.93 43.52 -3.89
N LEU A 47 -18.34 44.18 -4.90
CA LEU A 47 -17.08 43.74 -5.49
C LEU A 47 -15.90 43.91 -4.53
N GLU A 48 -15.83 45.03 -3.80
CA GLU A 48 -14.81 45.28 -2.77
C GLU A 48 -14.79 44.18 -1.69
N ASP A 49 -15.95 43.68 -1.30
CA ASP A 49 -16.08 42.59 -0.33
C ASP A 49 -15.79 41.20 -0.94
N ALA A 50 -16.16 40.99 -2.21
CA ALA A 50 -16.06 39.68 -2.84
C ALA A 50 -14.64 39.39 -3.36
N ILE A 51 -13.95 40.37 -3.96
CA ILE A 51 -12.62 40.19 -4.58
C ILE A 51 -11.59 39.55 -3.62
N PRO A 52 -11.47 39.98 -2.35
CA PRO A 52 -10.53 39.36 -1.41
C PRO A 52 -10.84 37.88 -1.16
N ARG A 53 -12.13 37.53 -1.05
CA ARG A 53 -12.59 36.15 -0.83
C ARG A 53 -12.29 35.26 -2.03
N TYR A 54 -12.59 35.75 -3.23
CA TYR A 54 -12.21 35.07 -4.48
C TYR A 54 -10.70 34.83 -4.56
N SER A 55 -9.91 35.86 -4.27
CA SER A 55 -8.45 35.79 -4.30
C SER A 55 -7.89 34.82 -3.26
N GLN A 56 -8.56 34.68 -2.12
CA GLN A 56 -8.18 33.71 -1.09
C GLN A 56 -8.51 32.28 -1.52
N VAL A 57 -9.71 32.04 -2.04
CA VAL A 57 -10.13 30.73 -2.55
C VAL A 57 -9.21 30.27 -3.67
N HIS A 58 -8.91 31.14 -4.64
CA HIS A 58 -8.03 30.81 -5.75
C HIS A 58 -6.63 30.39 -5.29
N ARG A 59 -5.99 31.18 -4.41
CA ARG A 59 -4.68 30.84 -3.86
C ARG A 59 -4.66 29.50 -3.12
N ARG A 60 -5.74 29.18 -2.40
CA ARG A 60 -5.87 27.87 -1.73
C ARG A 60 -6.00 26.74 -2.74
N MET A 61 -6.75 26.94 -3.82
CA MET A 61 -6.87 25.95 -4.90
C MET A 61 -5.55 25.70 -5.61
N ASP A 62 -4.75 26.74 -5.86
CA ASP A 62 -3.42 26.62 -6.45
C ASP A 62 -2.50 25.79 -5.54
N PHE A 63 -2.48 26.10 -4.23
CA PHE A 63 -1.72 25.32 -3.25
C PHE A 63 -2.18 23.84 -3.17
N LEU A 64 -3.50 23.60 -3.22
CA LEU A 64 -4.05 22.25 -3.22
C LEU A 64 -3.63 21.48 -4.48
N LEU A 65 -3.68 22.12 -5.65
CA LEU A 65 -3.24 21.53 -6.92
C LEU A 65 -1.77 21.12 -6.85
N GLU A 66 -0.87 22.05 -6.49
CA GLU A 66 0.57 21.77 -6.37
C GLU A 66 0.85 20.63 -5.37
N SER A 67 0.11 20.61 -4.26
CA SER A 67 0.25 19.57 -3.24
C SER A 67 -0.21 18.20 -3.73
N LEU A 68 -1.32 18.14 -4.46
CA LEU A 68 -1.83 16.91 -5.07
C LEU A 68 -0.90 16.41 -6.18
N GLU A 69 -0.39 17.28 -7.05
CA GLU A 69 0.57 16.92 -8.10
C GLU A 69 1.88 16.36 -7.51
N ARG A 70 2.39 16.98 -6.44
CA ARG A 70 3.56 16.48 -5.71
C ARG A 70 3.32 15.08 -5.12
N LEU A 71 2.15 14.85 -4.52
CA LEU A 71 1.80 13.54 -3.96
C LEU A 71 1.54 12.50 -5.05
N GLN A 72 0.91 12.90 -6.15
CA GLN A 72 0.68 12.05 -7.31
C GLN A 72 1.99 11.48 -7.84
N GLY A 73 3.04 12.30 -7.97
CA GLY A 73 4.36 11.82 -8.40
C GLY A 73 4.95 10.74 -7.48
N ARG A 74 4.73 10.84 -6.16
CA ARG A 74 5.18 9.85 -5.16
C ARG A 74 4.37 8.56 -5.20
N VAL A 75 3.05 8.64 -5.35
CA VAL A 75 2.16 7.48 -5.34
C VAL A 75 2.23 6.70 -6.66
N GLN A 76 2.38 7.41 -7.80
CA GLN A 76 2.42 6.78 -9.13
C GLN A 76 3.79 6.22 -9.51
N ASN A 77 4.88 6.72 -8.91
CA ASN A 77 6.24 6.20 -9.12
C ASN A 77 6.85 5.71 -7.80
N PRO A 78 6.29 4.67 -7.18
CA PRO A 78 6.85 4.14 -5.94
C PRO A 78 8.19 3.44 -6.19
N PRO A 79 9.07 3.37 -5.17
CA PRO A 79 10.26 2.52 -5.24
C PRO A 79 9.86 1.05 -5.41
N VAL A 80 10.73 0.28 -6.06
CA VAL A 80 10.57 -1.18 -6.24
C VAL A 80 10.42 -1.86 -4.88
N VAL A 81 9.52 -2.83 -4.79
CA VAL A 81 9.19 -3.53 -3.56
C VAL A 81 9.92 -4.87 -3.51
N ARG A 82 10.55 -5.17 -2.36
CA ARG A 82 11.32 -6.40 -2.10
C ARG A 82 10.64 -7.27 -1.05
N GLY A 83 10.98 -8.56 -0.99
CA GLY A 83 10.43 -9.53 -0.02
C GLY A 83 10.91 -9.37 1.43
N ASP A 84 11.76 -8.37 1.74
CA ASP A 84 12.26 -8.10 3.09
C ASP A 84 11.20 -7.39 3.95
N ALA A 85 10.84 -8.01 5.07
CA ALA A 85 9.86 -7.50 6.03
C ALA A 85 10.23 -6.11 6.59
N ALA A 86 11.52 -5.80 6.78
CA ALA A 86 11.93 -4.49 7.29
C ALA A 86 11.64 -3.37 6.28
N GLN A 87 12.00 -3.59 5.02
CA GLN A 87 11.74 -2.64 3.93
C GLN A 87 10.26 -2.50 3.63
N LEU A 88 9.49 -3.60 3.67
CA LEU A 88 8.03 -3.55 3.52
C LEU A 88 7.37 -2.68 4.60
N ARG A 89 7.82 -2.77 5.86
CA ARG A 89 7.33 -1.89 6.93
C ARG A 89 7.68 -0.42 6.71
N GLU A 90 8.88 -0.13 6.19
CA GLU A 90 9.28 1.23 5.82
C GLU A 90 8.37 1.79 4.72
N GLN A 91 8.15 1.03 3.64
CA GLN A 91 7.27 1.45 2.55
C GLN A 91 5.81 1.63 3.01
N ILE A 92 5.31 0.79 3.91
CA ILE A 92 4.00 0.98 4.54
C ILE A 92 3.97 2.31 5.31
N CYS A 93 5.00 2.59 6.12
CA CYS A 93 5.11 3.84 6.87
C CYS A 93 5.09 5.06 5.94
N GLU A 94 5.88 5.04 4.87
CA GLU A 94 5.91 6.13 3.87
C GLU A 94 4.55 6.34 3.20
N ASN A 95 3.85 5.26 2.86
CA ASN A 95 2.53 5.31 2.24
C ASN A 95 1.46 5.80 3.24
N SER A 96 1.52 5.37 4.50
CA SER A 96 0.64 5.86 5.57
C SER A 96 0.87 7.36 5.83
N LEU A 97 2.10 7.86 5.72
CA LEU A 97 2.37 9.30 5.78
C LEU A 97 1.73 10.05 4.61
N ALA A 98 1.79 9.49 3.39
CA ALA A 98 1.13 10.08 2.22
C ALA A 98 -0.40 10.11 2.40
N LEU A 99 -1.02 9.06 2.94
CA LEU A 99 -2.44 9.03 3.28
C LEU A 99 -2.79 10.10 4.33
N GLY A 100 -1.98 10.27 5.37
CA GLY A 100 -2.16 11.34 6.35
C GLY A 100 -2.02 12.76 5.76
N GLU A 101 -1.15 12.95 4.76
CA GLU A 101 -1.10 14.20 3.98
C GLU A 101 -2.39 14.38 3.16
N LEU A 102 -2.89 13.32 2.50
CA LEU A 102 -4.13 13.35 1.72
C LEU A 102 -5.35 13.65 2.57
N GLU A 103 -5.45 13.10 3.78
CA GLU A 103 -6.54 13.41 4.72
C GLU A 103 -6.60 14.92 5.03
N LYS A 104 -5.44 15.53 5.31
CA LYS A 104 -5.34 16.98 5.57
C LYS A 104 -5.75 17.81 4.34
N LEU A 105 -5.33 17.39 3.14
CA LEU A 105 -5.74 18.03 1.89
C LEU A 105 -7.24 17.89 1.65
N GLY A 106 -7.85 16.76 2.02
CA GLY A 106 -9.30 16.55 1.95
C GLY A 106 -10.08 17.55 2.80
N VAL A 107 -9.64 17.79 4.04
CA VAL A 107 -10.24 18.82 4.92
C VAL A 107 -10.09 20.23 4.32
N ALA A 108 -8.91 20.54 3.78
CA ALA A 108 -8.66 21.83 3.15
C ALA A 108 -9.51 22.03 1.89
N LEU A 109 -9.71 20.98 1.09
CA LEU A 109 -10.56 20.98 -0.09
C LEU A 109 -12.04 21.17 0.25
N GLU A 110 -12.53 20.51 1.29
CA GLU A 110 -13.89 20.71 1.79
C GLU A 110 -14.12 22.16 2.23
N THR A 111 -13.10 22.76 2.87
CA THR A 111 -13.16 24.18 3.26
C THR A 111 -13.21 25.11 2.04
N VAL A 112 -12.46 24.80 0.98
CA VAL A 112 -12.51 25.58 -0.27
C VAL A 112 -13.89 25.44 -0.94
N ARG A 113 -14.47 24.23 -0.91
CA ARG A 113 -15.80 23.95 -1.44
C ARG A 113 -16.89 24.73 -0.69
N SER A 114 -16.85 24.75 0.64
CA SER A 114 -17.81 25.51 1.45
C SER A 114 -17.68 27.01 1.21
N GLN A 115 -16.46 27.55 1.16
CA GLN A 115 -16.19 28.95 0.83
C GLN A 115 -16.70 29.33 -0.57
N GLY A 116 -16.52 28.45 -1.57
CA GLY A 116 -17.07 28.65 -2.91
C GLY A 116 -18.59 28.65 -2.94
N ALA A 117 -19.24 27.75 -2.19
CA ALA A 117 -20.69 27.69 -2.08
C ALA A 117 -21.29 28.91 -1.37
N GLU A 118 -20.63 29.42 -0.32
CA GLU A 118 -21.03 30.65 0.37
C GLU A 118 -20.96 31.88 -0.56
N LEU A 119 -19.93 31.95 -1.42
CA LEU A 119 -19.82 33.02 -2.41
C LEU A 119 -20.95 32.97 -3.45
N LEU A 120 -21.39 31.77 -3.84
CA LEU A 120 -22.54 31.55 -4.72
C LEU A 120 -23.88 31.90 -4.09
N ALA A 121 -24.04 31.65 -2.79
CA ALA A 121 -25.27 31.95 -2.07
C ALA A 121 -25.50 33.46 -1.85
N SER A 122 -24.49 34.30 -2.13
CA SER A 122 -24.60 35.76 -2.02
C SER A 122 -25.60 36.33 -3.05
N LYS A 123 -26.78 36.75 -2.57
CA LYS A 123 -27.91 37.22 -3.40
C LYS A 123 -27.69 38.55 -4.14
N GLN A 124 -26.55 39.22 -3.95
CA GLN A 124 -26.27 40.55 -4.48
C GLN A 124 -25.28 40.53 -5.66
N MET A 125 -25.00 39.34 -6.20
CA MET A 125 -23.87 39.15 -7.10
C MET A 125 -24.24 39.45 -8.57
N PRO A 126 -23.47 40.29 -9.30
CA PRO A 126 -23.74 40.60 -10.70
C PRO A 126 -23.60 39.37 -11.60
N LEU A 127 -24.30 39.35 -12.75
CA LEU A 127 -24.31 38.23 -13.71
C LEU A 127 -22.90 37.75 -14.11
N ILE A 128 -21.93 38.66 -14.22
CA ILE A 128 -20.53 38.36 -14.61
C ILE A 128 -19.84 37.50 -13.54
N ALA A 129 -20.13 37.74 -12.27
CA ALA A 129 -19.54 36.99 -11.16
C ALA A 129 -20.09 35.55 -11.05
N VAL A 130 -21.26 35.27 -11.64
CA VAL A 130 -21.80 33.89 -11.73
C VAL A 130 -20.89 32.98 -12.56
N SER A 131 -20.33 33.49 -13.66
CA SER A 131 -19.41 32.73 -14.53
C SER A 131 -18.08 32.40 -13.82
N CYS A 132 -17.52 33.34 -13.08
CA CYS A 132 -16.31 33.12 -12.29
C CYS A 132 -16.50 32.06 -11.19
N LEU A 133 -17.69 32.02 -10.57
CA LEU A 133 -18.02 31.03 -9.56
C LEU A 133 -18.21 29.63 -10.15
N ALA A 134 -18.76 29.52 -11.36
CA ALA A 134 -18.84 28.26 -12.08
C ALA A 134 -17.44 27.66 -12.33
N VAL A 135 -16.46 28.49 -12.70
CA VAL A 135 -15.05 28.07 -12.86
C VAL A 135 -14.47 27.57 -11.54
N ILE A 136 -14.77 28.23 -10.42
CA ILE A 136 -14.32 27.78 -9.09
C ILE A 136 -14.94 26.43 -8.72
N GLN A 137 -16.24 26.24 -8.98
CA GLN A 137 -16.90 24.96 -8.73
C GLN A 137 -16.30 23.84 -9.58
N GLU A 138 -16.14 24.08 -10.89
CA GLU A 138 -15.55 23.10 -11.81
C GLU A 138 -14.15 22.70 -11.37
N ARG A 139 -13.28 23.69 -11.08
CA ARG A 139 -11.90 23.41 -10.64
C ARG A 139 -11.87 22.73 -9.27
N THR A 140 -12.79 23.05 -8.37
CA THR A 140 -12.90 22.34 -7.07
C THR A 140 -13.29 20.89 -7.28
N GLU A 141 -14.23 20.61 -8.19
CA GLU A 141 -14.65 19.24 -8.50
C GLU A 141 -13.52 18.43 -9.18
N GLN A 142 -12.72 19.07 -10.04
CA GLN A 142 -11.51 18.47 -10.61
C GLN A 142 -10.49 18.11 -9.52
N LEU A 143 -10.24 19.00 -8.56
CA LEU A 143 -9.37 18.71 -7.40
C LEU A 143 -9.95 17.57 -6.55
N CYS A 144 -11.28 17.53 -6.36
CA CYS A 144 -11.97 16.45 -5.64
C CYS A 144 -11.81 15.10 -6.34
N SER A 145 -11.92 15.05 -7.67
CA SER A 145 -11.75 13.80 -8.41
C SER A 145 -10.31 13.32 -8.36
N GLN A 146 -9.33 14.21 -8.52
CA GLN A 146 -7.91 13.91 -8.39
C GLN A 146 -7.57 13.39 -6.99
N TRP A 147 -8.01 14.09 -5.94
CA TRP A 147 -7.82 13.68 -4.55
C TRP A 147 -8.44 12.30 -4.28
N ARG A 148 -9.70 12.06 -4.67
CA ARG A 148 -10.37 10.76 -4.51
C ARG A 148 -9.61 9.63 -5.22
N CYS A 149 -9.16 9.88 -6.44
CA CYS A 149 -8.40 8.91 -7.22
C CYS A 149 -7.07 8.57 -6.54
N LEU A 150 -6.36 9.59 -6.06
CA LEU A 150 -5.08 9.44 -5.39
C LEU A 150 -5.20 8.73 -4.03
N CYS A 151 -6.24 9.03 -3.25
CA CYS A 151 -6.58 8.27 -2.04
C CYS A 151 -6.82 6.79 -2.37
N GLY A 152 -7.65 6.49 -3.38
CA GLY A 152 -7.91 5.11 -3.78
C GLY A 152 -6.64 4.35 -4.19
N GLN A 153 -5.74 5.00 -4.95
CA GLN A 153 -4.43 4.42 -5.31
C GLN A 153 -3.56 4.15 -4.08
N ALA A 154 -3.46 5.10 -3.16
CA ALA A 154 -2.66 4.97 -1.95
C ALA A 154 -3.24 3.92 -0.98
N GLU A 155 -4.56 3.83 -0.83
CA GLU A 155 -5.25 2.82 -0.02
C GLU A 155 -5.07 1.41 -0.59
N GLU A 156 -5.21 1.25 -1.91
CA GLU A 156 -4.98 -0.03 -2.58
C GLU A 156 -3.54 -0.48 -2.42
N ARG A 157 -2.59 0.46 -2.59
CA ARG A 157 -1.17 0.21 -2.33
C ARG A 157 -0.92 -0.20 -0.88
N GLU A 158 -1.54 0.45 0.09
CA GLU A 158 -1.39 0.07 1.50
C GLU A 158 -1.89 -1.34 1.77
N ARG A 159 -3.08 -1.68 1.24
CA ARG A 159 -3.67 -3.01 1.39
C ARG A 159 -2.76 -4.07 0.80
N TRP A 160 -2.25 -3.83 -0.40
CA TRP A 160 -1.32 -4.73 -1.08
C TRP A 160 -0.01 -4.89 -0.29
N LEU A 161 0.63 -3.79 0.15
CA LEU A 161 1.86 -3.85 0.96
C LEU A 161 1.66 -4.59 2.28
N ARG A 162 0.53 -4.40 2.95
CA ARG A 162 0.20 -5.12 4.19
C ARG A 162 -0.01 -6.62 3.96
N GLY A 163 -0.67 -6.99 2.86
CA GLY A 163 -0.79 -8.39 2.45
C GLY A 163 0.58 -9.02 2.16
N LEU A 164 1.44 -8.30 1.44
CA LEU A 164 2.79 -8.73 1.12
C LEU A 164 3.67 -8.88 2.37
N LEU A 165 3.57 -7.94 3.32
CA LEU A 165 4.26 -8.04 4.61
C LEU A 165 3.80 -9.27 5.39
N ALA A 166 2.50 -9.56 5.43
CA ALA A 166 2.00 -10.75 6.12
C ALA A 166 2.51 -12.05 5.48
N LEU A 167 2.62 -12.11 4.15
CA LEU A 167 3.23 -13.23 3.43
C LEU A 167 4.72 -13.36 3.78
N ALA A 168 5.46 -12.26 3.72
CA ALA A 168 6.88 -12.24 4.07
C ALA A 168 7.12 -12.68 5.51
N GLU A 169 6.38 -12.14 6.48
CA GLU A 169 6.49 -12.51 7.90
C GLU A 169 6.24 -14.00 8.11
N ARG A 170 5.20 -14.57 7.48
CA ARG A 170 4.91 -16.01 7.57
C ARG A 170 6.04 -16.86 6.97
N PHE A 171 6.57 -16.46 5.82
CA PHE A 171 7.68 -17.18 5.18
C PHE A 171 8.94 -17.15 6.05
N TRP A 172 9.38 -15.96 6.48
CA TRP A 172 10.62 -15.82 7.25
C TRP A 172 10.51 -16.43 8.65
N GLN A 173 9.35 -16.32 9.30
CA GLN A 173 9.09 -17.00 10.56
C GLN A 173 9.12 -18.52 10.38
N GLY A 174 8.40 -19.06 9.39
CA GLY A 174 8.38 -20.50 9.15
C GLY A 174 9.77 -21.04 8.78
N LEU A 175 10.59 -20.28 8.05
CA LEU A 175 11.97 -20.67 7.74
C LEU A 175 12.84 -20.72 9.01
N ALA A 176 12.67 -19.80 9.94
CA ALA A 176 13.35 -19.84 11.23
C ALA A 176 12.86 -21.01 12.12
N GLU A 177 11.56 -21.29 12.12
CA GLU A 177 10.97 -22.43 12.83
C GLU A 177 11.47 -23.76 12.25
N LEU A 178 11.53 -23.90 10.92
CA LEU A 178 12.07 -25.08 10.25
C LEU A 178 13.54 -25.35 10.65
N ALA A 179 14.36 -24.30 10.75
CA ALA A 179 15.75 -24.44 11.20
C ALA A 179 15.87 -24.95 12.65
N VAL A 180 14.96 -24.52 13.53
CA VAL A 180 14.89 -25.03 14.91
C VAL A 180 14.41 -26.48 14.92
N SER A 181 13.31 -26.81 14.23
CA SER A 181 12.79 -28.17 14.12
C SER A 181 13.85 -29.12 13.57
N LEU A 182 14.60 -28.70 12.55
CA LEU A 182 15.73 -29.46 12.02
C LEU A 182 16.79 -29.71 13.10
N THR A 183 17.16 -28.69 13.88
CA THR A 183 18.13 -28.84 14.97
C THR A 183 17.63 -29.82 16.04
N ASP A 184 16.34 -29.78 16.36
CA ASP A 184 15.71 -30.69 17.32
C ASP A 184 15.68 -32.14 16.80
N THR A 185 15.33 -32.35 15.52
CA THR A 185 15.40 -33.67 14.88
C THR A 185 16.84 -34.20 14.84
N GLN A 186 17.82 -33.34 14.57
CA GLN A 186 19.25 -33.71 14.63
C GLN A 186 19.64 -34.17 16.04
N GLN A 187 19.18 -33.48 17.07
CA GLN A 187 19.46 -33.82 18.46
C GLN A 187 18.75 -35.10 18.89
N MET A 188 17.51 -35.33 18.44
CA MET A 188 16.77 -36.57 18.65
C MET A 188 17.53 -37.77 18.07
N VAL A 189 17.97 -37.66 16.82
CA VAL A 189 18.77 -38.67 16.11
C VAL A 189 20.03 -39.05 16.89
N LEU A 190 20.70 -38.08 17.52
CA LEU A 190 21.89 -38.32 18.34
C LEU A 190 21.58 -39.03 19.68
N ASN A 191 20.35 -38.88 20.20
CA ASN A 191 19.91 -39.39 21.51
C ASN A 191 19.13 -40.72 21.42
N LEU A 192 19.00 -41.33 20.24
CA LEU A 192 18.24 -42.57 20.02
C LEU A 192 18.74 -43.80 20.81
N GLU A 193 19.91 -43.74 21.45
CA GLU A 193 20.48 -44.85 22.22
C GLU A 193 19.78 -45.11 23.58
N GLU A 194 18.99 -44.15 24.11
CA GLU A 194 18.39 -44.24 25.45
C GLU A 194 16.87 -44.53 25.45
N ALA A 195 16.21 -44.43 24.30
CA ALA A 195 14.76 -44.58 24.19
C ALA A 195 14.38 -46.04 23.89
N GLY A 196 13.74 -46.72 24.84
CA GLY A 196 13.21 -48.08 24.65
C GLY A 196 11.99 -48.21 23.72
N SER A 197 11.71 -47.20 22.90
CA SER A 197 10.63 -47.16 21.88
C SER A 197 11.17 -47.43 20.49
N ASP A 198 10.30 -47.75 19.52
CA ASP A 198 10.66 -47.93 18.11
C ASP A 198 11.19 -46.60 17.53
N PRO A 199 12.52 -46.47 17.32
CA PRO A 199 13.12 -45.21 16.89
C PRO A 199 12.79 -44.89 15.43
N GLU A 200 12.39 -45.89 14.63
CA GLU A 200 12.07 -45.70 13.22
C GLU A 200 10.75 -44.94 13.05
N ALA A 201 9.71 -45.37 13.77
CA ALA A 201 8.40 -44.74 13.70
C ALA A 201 8.43 -43.27 14.15
N ALA A 202 9.16 -42.98 15.22
CA ALA A 202 9.29 -41.63 15.74
C ALA A 202 10.10 -40.71 14.79
N LEU A 203 11.17 -41.23 14.17
CA LEU A 203 11.91 -40.46 13.15
C LEU A 203 11.09 -40.22 11.88
N ARG A 204 10.26 -41.16 11.45
CA ARG A 204 9.37 -40.97 10.29
C ARG A 204 8.36 -39.87 10.54
N GLU A 205 7.74 -39.85 11.73
CA GLU A 205 6.77 -38.82 12.09
C GLU A 205 7.39 -37.42 12.06
N GLU A 206 8.58 -37.24 12.65
CA GLU A 206 9.30 -35.96 12.61
C GLU A 206 9.70 -35.55 11.18
N ILE A 207 10.13 -36.50 10.35
CA ILE A 207 10.48 -36.20 8.96
C ILE A 207 9.24 -35.82 8.14
N ASP A 208 8.11 -36.49 8.34
CA ASP A 208 6.84 -36.15 7.67
C ASP A 208 6.38 -34.72 8.05
N VAL A 209 6.57 -34.32 9.31
CA VAL A 209 6.30 -32.94 9.78
C VAL A 209 7.22 -31.94 9.05
N LEU A 210 8.54 -32.20 9.02
CA LEU A 210 9.50 -31.34 8.31
C LEU A 210 9.17 -31.20 6.81
N GLN A 211 8.70 -32.27 6.17
CA GLN A 211 8.29 -32.22 4.76
C GLN A 211 7.06 -31.35 4.55
N ASN A 212 6.04 -31.47 5.41
CA ASN A 212 4.85 -30.63 5.32
C ASN A 212 5.17 -29.13 5.53
N ASP A 213 6.07 -28.82 6.46
CA ASP A 213 6.53 -27.46 6.70
C ASP A 213 7.30 -26.91 5.48
N LEU A 214 8.13 -27.74 4.87
CA LEU A 214 8.90 -27.41 3.68
C LEU A 214 8.01 -27.14 2.45
N ASP A 215 7.00 -27.97 2.23
CA ASP A 215 6.01 -27.76 1.15
C ASP A 215 5.23 -26.46 1.37
N THR A 216 4.84 -26.18 2.60
CA THR A 216 4.15 -24.93 2.97
C THR A 216 5.04 -23.71 2.71
N LEU A 217 6.31 -23.77 3.11
CA LEU A 217 7.30 -22.72 2.84
C LEU A 217 7.58 -22.54 1.35
N GLY A 218 7.61 -23.62 0.57
CA GLY A 218 7.75 -23.58 -0.89
C GLY A 218 6.61 -22.81 -1.54
N ILE A 219 5.35 -23.09 -1.14
CA ILE A 219 4.18 -22.36 -1.65
C ILE A 219 4.24 -20.88 -1.28
N LEU A 220 4.54 -20.56 -0.01
CA LEU A 220 4.64 -19.18 0.47
C LEU A 220 5.75 -18.41 -0.24
N GLY A 221 6.90 -19.02 -0.47
CA GLY A 221 8.03 -18.36 -1.12
C GLY A 221 7.77 -18.10 -2.62
N VAL A 222 7.07 -19.00 -3.32
CA VAL A 222 6.62 -18.75 -4.70
C VAL A 222 5.59 -17.62 -4.75
N GLU A 223 4.63 -17.60 -3.83
CA GLU A 223 3.62 -16.54 -3.74
C GLU A 223 4.28 -15.18 -3.46
N LEU A 224 5.22 -15.13 -2.52
CA LEU A 224 6.01 -13.94 -2.20
C LEU A 224 6.80 -13.44 -3.42
N MET A 225 7.53 -14.33 -4.09
CA MET A 225 8.32 -14.00 -5.29
C MET A 225 7.45 -13.47 -6.43
N SER A 226 6.24 -14.01 -6.62
CA SER A 226 5.30 -13.54 -7.63
C SER A 226 4.68 -12.18 -7.30
N SER A 227 4.61 -11.85 -6.02
CA SER A 227 4.01 -10.62 -5.51
C SER A 227 5.02 -9.47 -5.40
N CYS A 228 6.32 -9.75 -5.45
CA CYS A 228 7.38 -8.75 -5.51
C CYS A 228 7.68 -8.33 -6.96
N GLY A 229 7.89 -7.04 -7.22
CA GLY A 229 8.22 -6.50 -8.55
C GLY A 229 7.40 -5.27 -8.97
N ASP A 230 7.72 -4.71 -10.13
CA ASP A 230 6.99 -3.58 -10.75
C ASP A 230 5.77 -4.13 -11.54
N PRO A 231 4.52 -3.76 -11.19
CA PRO A 231 3.33 -4.25 -11.87
C PRO A 231 3.25 -3.83 -13.35
N ASP A 232 3.93 -2.74 -13.75
CA ASP A 232 3.89 -2.21 -15.11
C ASP A 232 5.06 -2.72 -15.99
N LYS A 233 6.05 -3.41 -15.42
CA LYS A 233 7.23 -3.94 -16.14
C LYS A 233 7.55 -5.38 -15.73
N PRO A 234 6.78 -6.38 -16.22
CA PRO A 234 6.93 -7.77 -15.81
C PRO A 234 8.25 -8.45 -16.27
N ASP A 235 8.94 -7.92 -17.29
CA ASP A 235 9.97 -8.71 -18.02
C ASP A 235 11.43 -8.23 -17.91
N VAL A 236 11.73 -7.05 -17.34
CA VAL A 236 13.12 -6.51 -17.31
C VAL A 236 13.64 -6.18 -15.92
N THR A 237 12.77 -6.18 -14.90
CA THR A 237 13.14 -6.01 -13.50
C THR A 237 12.36 -6.97 -12.60
N LYS A 238 12.36 -8.26 -12.94
CA LYS A 238 12.52 -9.28 -11.89
C LYS A 238 13.95 -9.12 -11.35
N SER A 239 14.18 -8.01 -10.66
CA SER A 239 15.53 -7.52 -10.38
C SER A 239 16.20 -8.48 -9.41
N LEU A 240 17.26 -9.15 -9.85
CA LEU A 240 18.60 -9.31 -9.27
C LEU A 240 18.89 -8.99 -7.79
N ASP A 241 17.93 -8.62 -6.94
CA ASP A 241 18.13 -8.08 -5.60
C ASP A 241 17.36 -8.84 -4.51
N ASP A 242 16.55 -9.84 -4.86
CA ASP A 242 15.96 -10.77 -3.87
C ASP A 242 16.80 -12.05 -3.74
N HIS A 243 18.13 -11.91 -3.86
CA HIS A 243 19.09 -13.00 -3.67
C HIS A 243 18.91 -13.73 -2.35
N GLN A 244 18.37 -13.07 -1.32
CA GLN A 244 18.05 -13.72 -0.05
C GLN A 244 16.86 -14.66 -0.18
N LEU A 245 15.77 -14.23 -0.82
CA LEU A 245 14.61 -15.09 -1.08
C LEU A 245 14.96 -16.21 -2.07
N GLU A 246 15.72 -15.91 -3.12
CA GLU A 246 16.21 -16.90 -4.09
C GLU A 246 17.15 -17.92 -3.42
N ALA A 247 18.09 -17.47 -2.58
CA ALA A 247 18.98 -18.37 -1.84
C ALA A 247 18.21 -19.21 -0.82
N ALA A 248 17.23 -18.63 -0.13
CA ALA A 248 16.37 -19.34 0.80
C ALA A 248 15.57 -20.44 0.07
N LEU A 249 14.93 -20.12 -1.05
CA LEU A 249 14.17 -21.09 -1.85
C LEU A 249 15.05 -22.18 -2.45
N LEU A 250 16.22 -21.81 -2.97
CA LEU A 250 17.19 -22.76 -3.51
C LEU A 250 17.73 -23.68 -2.41
N GLY A 251 17.98 -23.09 -1.23
CA GLY A 251 18.18 -23.82 0.01
C GLY A 251 17.05 -24.83 0.16
N LEU A 252 15.82 -24.38 0.44
CA LEU A 252 14.65 -25.24 0.73
C LEU A 252 14.54 -26.44 -0.22
N GLY A 253 14.73 -26.23 -1.53
CA GLY A 253 14.75 -27.33 -2.51
C GLY A 253 15.89 -28.34 -2.31
N GLN A 254 17.10 -27.91 -1.96
CA GLN A 254 18.19 -28.82 -1.60
C GLN A 254 17.88 -29.65 -0.35
N PHE A 255 17.27 -29.05 0.67
CA PHE A 255 16.85 -29.78 1.88
C PHE A 255 15.74 -30.78 1.59
N GLN A 256 14.81 -30.43 0.71
CA GLN A 256 13.76 -31.35 0.26
C GLN A 256 14.36 -32.63 -0.32
N ASN A 257 15.30 -32.49 -1.25
CA ASN A 257 15.99 -33.63 -1.85
C ASN A 257 16.74 -34.46 -0.80
N GLN A 258 17.40 -33.81 0.16
CA GLN A 258 18.10 -34.52 1.23
C GLN A 258 17.13 -35.32 2.11
N LEU A 259 16.02 -34.72 2.55
CA LEU A 259 15.00 -35.41 3.36
C LEU A 259 14.39 -36.61 2.64
N GLU A 260 14.10 -36.48 1.35
CA GLU A 260 13.62 -37.60 0.52
C GLU A 260 14.63 -38.75 0.46
N GLU A 261 15.93 -38.44 0.27
CA GLU A 261 16.99 -39.45 0.30
C GLU A 261 17.08 -40.17 1.65
N LEU A 262 16.86 -39.44 2.76
CA LEU A 262 16.84 -40.01 4.10
C LEU A 262 15.66 -40.96 4.29
N LEU A 263 14.44 -40.55 3.91
CA LEU A 263 13.24 -41.39 4.01
C LEU A 263 13.33 -42.67 3.19
N GLN A 264 13.82 -42.55 1.95
CA GLN A 264 14.06 -43.70 1.07
C GLN A 264 15.05 -44.67 1.71
N TRP A 265 16.10 -44.14 2.33
CA TRP A 265 17.06 -44.96 3.03
C TRP A 265 16.43 -45.66 4.24
N ILE A 266 15.74 -44.93 5.13
CA ILE A 266 15.08 -45.49 6.32
C ILE A 266 14.18 -46.65 5.91
N SER A 267 13.35 -46.45 4.88
CA SER A 267 12.45 -47.48 4.34
C SER A 267 13.20 -48.70 3.81
N HIS A 268 14.28 -48.49 3.06
CA HIS A 268 15.10 -49.59 2.56
C HIS A 268 15.77 -50.38 3.70
N THR A 269 16.28 -49.72 4.74
CA THR A 269 16.86 -50.40 5.91
C THR A 269 15.82 -51.20 6.68
N ALA A 270 14.61 -50.66 6.86
CA ALA A 270 13.51 -51.35 7.52
C ALA A 270 13.11 -52.65 6.81
N GLU A 271 12.98 -52.62 5.48
CA GLU A 271 12.69 -53.81 4.66
C GLU A 271 13.78 -54.88 4.78
N GLN A 272 15.06 -54.47 4.80
CA GLN A 272 16.18 -55.39 5.00
C GLN A 272 16.21 -56.02 6.40
N LEU A 273 15.71 -55.33 7.41
CA LEU A 273 15.60 -55.84 8.79
C LEU A 273 14.44 -56.83 8.91
N GLN A 274 13.30 -56.58 8.25
CA GLN A 274 12.16 -57.50 8.22
C GLN A 274 12.41 -58.77 7.39
N GLY A 275 13.28 -58.71 6.38
CA GLY A 275 13.65 -59.85 5.54
C GLY A 275 14.63 -60.87 6.17
N GLN A 276 15.01 -60.72 7.45
CA GLN A 276 15.96 -61.62 8.08
C GLN A 276 15.34 -62.98 8.41
N THR A 277 15.98 -64.05 7.91
CA THR A 277 15.64 -65.45 8.20
C THR A 277 15.68 -65.76 9.70
N PRO A 278 14.80 -66.65 10.20
CA PRO A 278 14.78 -67.01 11.62
C PRO A 278 16.13 -67.59 12.05
N LEU A 279 16.59 -67.15 13.23
CA LEU A 279 17.84 -67.57 13.87
C LEU A 279 18.00 -69.09 13.83
N SER A 280 19.11 -69.59 13.26
CA SER A 280 19.49 -70.99 13.41
C SER A 280 20.00 -71.24 14.84
N LEU A 281 19.78 -72.45 15.35
CA LEU A 281 20.06 -72.86 16.74
C LEU A 281 21.56 -73.00 17.09
N ASP A 282 22.47 -72.56 16.22
CA ASP A 282 23.92 -72.65 16.41
C ASP A 282 24.52 -71.33 16.92
N LEU A 283 25.33 -71.43 17.98
CA LEU A 283 25.95 -70.29 18.66
C LEU A 283 26.79 -69.41 17.72
N GLN A 284 27.49 -70.01 16.75
CA GLN A 284 28.31 -69.25 15.79
C GLN A 284 27.47 -68.40 14.84
N SER A 285 26.32 -68.90 14.36
CA SER A 285 25.41 -68.07 13.56
C SER A 285 24.79 -66.94 14.38
N CYS A 286 24.49 -67.16 15.67
CA CYS A 286 24.05 -66.10 16.57
C CYS A 286 25.13 -65.03 16.79
N GLU A 287 26.40 -65.40 16.97
CA GLU A 287 27.51 -64.44 17.10
C GLU A 287 27.73 -63.64 15.80
N ILE A 288 27.62 -64.29 14.64
CA ILE A 288 27.73 -63.66 13.33
C ILE A 288 26.57 -62.68 13.09
N GLU A 289 25.33 -63.06 13.41
CA GLU A 289 24.18 -62.17 13.29
C GLU A 289 24.25 -60.99 14.27
N LEU A 290 24.73 -61.20 15.50
CA LEU A 290 25.00 -60.11 16.45
C LEU A 290 26.06 -59.13 15.92
N ALA A 291 27.15 -59.63 15.33
CA ALA A 291 28.18 -58.81 14.73
C ALA A 291 27.65 -58.00 13.52
N LYS A 292 26.83 -58.63 12.67
CA LYS A 292 26.17 -57.97 11.54
C LYS A 292 25.24 -56.84 12.01
N HIS A 293 24.43 -57.08 13.04
CA HIS A 293 23.56 -56.07 13.65
C HIS A 293 24.36 -54.90 14.24
N LYS A 294 25.47 -55.16 14.95
CA LYS A 294 26.35 -54.10 15.49
C LYS A 294 26.99 -53.25 14.39
N VAL A 295 27.42 -53.86 13.29
CA VAL A 295 28.00 -53.13 12.14
C VAL A 295 26.93 -52.30 11.44
N ARG A 296 25.71 -52.82 11.27
CA ARG A 296 24.57 -52.07 10.70
C ARG A 296 24.19 -50.86 11.55
N SER A 297 24.00 -51.05 12.85
CA SER A 297 23.74 -49.96 13.81
C SER A 297 24.83 -48.88 13.80
N SER A 298 26.10 -49.28 13.59
CA SER A 298 27.21 -48.32 13.46
C SER A 298 27.17 -47.55 12.13
N ARG A 299 26.75 -48.19 11.05
CA ARG A 299 26.61 -47.58 9.70
C ARG A 299 25.40 -46.66 9.61
N GLU A 300 24.28 -47.03 10.23
CA GLU A 300 23.08 -46.20 10.37
C GLU A 300 23.40 -44.89 11.10
N ARG A 301 24.16 -44.97 12.21
CA ARG A 301 24.63 -43.79 12.95
C ARG A 301 25.54 -42.88 12.13
N LEU A 302 26.45 -43.45 11.33
CA LEU A 302 27.33 -42.66 10.46
C LEU A 302 26.53 -41.89 9.40
N ARG A 303 25.56 -42.55 8.76
CA ARG A 303 24.75 -41.92 7.71
C ARG A 303 23.81 -40.85 8.28
N LEU A 304 23.23 -41.08 9.44
CA LEU A 304 22.44 -40.09 10.17
C LEU A 304 23.32 -38.88 10.59
N ARG A 305 24.56 -39.12 11.02
CA ARG A 305 25.54 -38.04 11.29
C ARG A 305 25.97 -37.27 10.03
N GLU A 306 26.10 -37.95 8.89
CA GLU A 306 26.40 -37.29 7.61
C GLU A 306 25.22 -36.44 7.13
N PHE A 307 23.99 -36.95 7.28
CA PHE A 307 22.78 -36.20 6.99
C PHE A 307 22.67 -34.94 7.85
N THR A 308 22.79 -35.09 9.17
CA THR A 308 22.76 -33.95 10.11
C THR A 308 23.88 -32.93 9.83
N ALA A 309 25.09 -33.37 9.50
CA ALA A 309 26.18 -32.48 9.10
C ALA A 309 25.90 -31.72 7.80
N ASN A 310 25.33 -32.38 6.79
CA ASN A 310 24.97 -31.75 5.52
C ASN A 310 23.82 -30.73 5.66
N CYS A 311 22.92 -30.93 6.63
CA CYS A 311 21.85 -29.97 6.92
C CYS A 311 22.28 -28.82 7.85
N SER A 312 23.48 -28.86 8.46
CA SER A 312 23.98 -27.78 9.33
C SER A 312 24.42 -26.50 8.59
N GLY A 313 24.41 -26.52 7.25
CA GLY A 313 24.72 -25.37 6.39
C GLY A 313 23.51 -24.57 5.94
N PHE A 314 22.35 -24.84 6.54
CA PHE A 314 21.04 -24.32 6.19
C PHE A 314 20.53 -23.30 7.21
#